data_AF-A0A3E4N5Y6-F1
#
_entry.id   AF-A0A3E4N5Y6-F1
#
_cell.length_a   1.000
_cell.length_b   1.000
_cell.length_c   1.000
_cell.angle_alpha   90.00
_cell.angle_beta   90.00
_cell.angle_gamma   90.00
#
_symmetry.space_group_name_H-M   'P 1'
#
loop_
_entity.id
_entity.type
_entity.pdbx_description
1 polymer ?
#
loop_
_entity_poly.entity_id
_entity_poly.type
_entity_poly.pdbx_seq_one_letter_code
_entity_poly.pdbx_strand_id
1 'polypeptide(L)'
;MYKLYFFLLCAMLCTSCSKKYKIEGTSSVSMLDGKMLFIKIPVGDKLVNIDSAEVIHGLFEMQGKVDSTVLASLYMDDECIMPLVIEPGHIDIQIDNAGITIKGTPLNDCFNDFVVQKNSLDDRAYEVEREESRMIMDGKDLQTVHQEIQKKRDEIATEMNQLAKTFIQDNYENVLGPGLFIMLGNSMPYPFLTPLMQEIIDAAPEAFKNNYMVKEYVSVARENMSHAPLH
;
A
#
# COMPACT_ATOMS: atom_id res chain seq x y z
N MET A 1 -14.92 -57.96 -15.18
CA MET A 1 -15.02 -56.72 -15.99
C MET A 1 -15.06 -55.45 -15.12
N TYR A 2 -14.28 -55.38 -14.03
CA TYR A 2 -14.25 -54.21 -13.12
C TYR A 2 -12.91 -53.47 -13.10
N LYS A 3 -11.90 -53.95 -13.84
CA LYS A 3 -10.56 -53.34 -13.89
C LYS A 3 -10.42 -52.17 -14.88
N LEU A 4 -11.36 -52.00 -15.81
CA LEU A 4 -11.32 -50.87 -16.76
C LEU A 4 -12.01 -49.60 -16.24
N TYR A 5 -12.92 -49.73 -15.26
CA TYR A 5 -13.65 -48.60 -14.70
C TYR A 5 -12.83 -47.75 -13.73
N PHE A 6 -11.74 -48.29 -13.18
CA PHE A 6 -10.86 -47.55 -12.28
C PHE A 6 -9.96 -46.55 -13.04
N PHE A 7 -9.69 -46.80 -14.32
CA PHE A 7 -8.84 -45.93 -15.13
C PHE A 7 -9.59 -44.71 -15.70
N LEU A 8 -10.92 -44.78 -15.84
CA LEU A 8 -11.74 -43.64 -16.28
C LEU A 8 -12.09 -42.67 -15.14
N LEU A 9 -11.96 -43.07 -13.87
CA LEU A 9 -12.28 -42.21 -12.72
C LEU A 9 -11.13 -41.26 -12.32
N CYS A 10 -9.89 -41.57 -12.74
CA CYS A 10 -8.71 -40.72 -12.46
C CYS A 10 -8.54 -39.54 -13.44
N ALA A 11 -9.36 -39.42 -14.49
CA ALA A 11 -9.22 -38.37 -15.50
C ALA A 11 -9.92 -37.03 -15.13
N MET A 12 -10.56 -36.93 -13.95
CA MET A 12 -11.33 -35.74 -13.54
C MET A 12 -10.65 -34.81 -12.53
N LEU A 13 -9.37 -35.03 -12.19
CA LEU A 13 -8.69 -34.22 -11.18
C LEU A 13 -7.41 -33.60 -11.73
N CYS A 14 -7.52 -32.57 -12.58
CA CYS A 14 -6.43 -31.62 -12.85
C CYS A 14 -6.85 -30.41 -13.72
N THR A 15 -8.10 -29.94 -13.69
CA THR A 15 -8.34 -28.56 -14.14
C THR A 15 -7.87 -27.62 -13.03
N SER A 16 -6.56 -27.45 -12.91
CA SER A 16 -6.00 -26.31 -12.18
C SER A 16 -6.50 -25.06 -12.90
N CYS A 17 -7.60 -24.49 -12.41
CA CYS A 17 -8.04 -23.16 -12.78
C CYS A 17 -7.02 -22.20 -12.16
N SER A 18 -5.84 -22.11 -12.80
CA SER A 18 -4.81 -21.19 -12.36
C SER A 18 -5.40 -19.79 -12.46
N LYS A 19 -5.55 -19.13 -11.32
CA LYS A 19 -6.05 -17.76 -11.25
C LYS A 19 -5.04 -16.87 -11.95
N LYS A 20 -5.50 -16.11 -12.94
CA LYS A 20 -4.67 -15.22 -13.75
C LYS A 20 -4.98 -13.78 -13.38
N TYR A 21 -3.97 -12.94 -13.46
CA TYR A 21 -4.14 -11.50 -13.46
C TYR A 21 -3.74 -10.96 -14.84
N LYS A 22 -4.35 -9.85 -15.21
CA LYS A 22 -3.94 -9.02 -16.33
C LYS A 22 -3.85 -7.58 -15.84
N ILE A 23 -2.72 -6.93 -16.06
CA ILE A 23 -2.54 -5.50 -15.82
C ILE A 23 -2.54 -4.83 -17.18
N GLU A 24 -3.43 -3.87 -17.38
CA GLU A 24 -3.37 -2.93 -18.50
C GLU A 24 -3.10 -1.53 -17.97
N GLY A 25 -2.10 -0.90 -18.57
CA GLY A 25 -1.58 0.37 -18.12
C GLY A 25 -1.65 1.42 -19.20
N THR A 26 -2.08 2.61 -18.84
CA THR A 26 -2.02 3.80 -19.70
C THR A 26 -1.26 4.91 -19.01
N SER A 27 -0.41 5.61 -19.76
CA SER A 27 0.32 6.77 -19.31
C SER A 27 0.17 7.91 -20.30
N SER A 28 -0.19 9.09 -19.79
CA SER A 28 -0.13 10.34 -20.54
C SER A 28 1.20 11.10 -20.32
N VAL A 29 2.08 10.56 -19.48
CA VAL A 29 3.38 11.15 -19.14
C VAL A 29 4.41 10.69 -20.17
N SER A 30 4.75 11.56 -21.13
CA SER A 30 5.64 11.24 -22.26
C SER A 30 7.04 10.76 -21.84
N MET A 31 7.50 11.11 -20.65
CA MET A 31 8.80 10.66 -20.13
C MET A 31 8.83 9.16 -19.78
N LEU A 32 7.66 8.51 -19.69
CA LEU A 32 7.57 7.07 -19.43
C LEU A 32 7.69 6.23 -20.70
N ASP A 33 7.53 6.81 -21.90
CA ASP A 33 7.67 6.06 -23.15
C ASP A 33 9.09 5.49 -23.33
N GLY A 34 9.16 4.20 -23.66
CA GLY A 34 10.39 3.43 -23.79
C GLY A 34 11.03 3.02 -22.46
N LYS A 35 10.37 3.27 -21.31
CA LYS A 35 10.83 2.81 -20.01
C LYS A 35 10.35 1.40 -19.70
N MET A 36 11.16 0.67 -18.94
CA MET A 36 10.80 -0.63 -18.39
C MET A 36 10.13 -0.46 -17.04
N LEU A 37 8.93 -1.03 -16.92
CA LEU A 37 8.20 -1.18 -15.68
C LEU A 37 8.38 -2.60 -15.14
N PHE A 38 8.46 -2.73 -13.81
CA PHE A 38 8.62 -4.01 -13.13
C PHE A 38 7.61 -4.13 -12.00
N ILE A 39 7.01 -5.31 -11.84
CA ILE A 39 6.27 -5.65 -10.62
C ILE A 39 7.23 -6.37 -9.69
N LYS A 40 7.45 -5.81 -8.50
CA LYS A 40 8.29 -6.39 -7.46
C LYS A 40 7.45 -6.78 -6.25
N ILE A 41 7.77 -7.92 -5.66
CA ILE A 41 7.20 -8.36 -4.37
C ILE A 41 8.32 -8.52 -3.32
N PRO A 42 8.05 -8.24 -2.04
CA PRO A 42 8.96 -8.56 -0.96
C PRO A 42 8.99 -10.08 -0.71
N VAL A 43 10.18 -10.67 -0.72
CA VAL A 43 10.44 -12.08 -0.36
C VAL A 43 11.60 -12.11 0.63
N GLY A 44 11.26 -12.18 1.92
CA GLY A 44 12.23 -11.93 2.99
C GLY A 44 12.81 -10.53 2.88
N ASP A 45 14.13 -10.41 2.91
CA ASP A 45 14.85 -9.12 2.83
C ASP A 45 15.11 -8.64 1.38
N LYS A 46 14.50 -9.29 0.39
CA LYS A 46 14.75 -8.99 -1.04
C LYS A 46 13.47 -8.61 -1.77
N LEU A 47 13.63 -7.74 -2.76
CA LEU A 47 12.61 -7.49 -3.77
C LEU A 47 12.85 -8.39 -4.98
N VAL A 48 11.83 -9.14 -5.38
CA VAL A 48 11.89 -10.06 -6.52
C VAL A 48 10.95 -9.56 -7.61
N ASN A 49 11.48 -9.45 -8.84
CA ASN A 49 10.69 -9.11 -10.02
C ASN A 49 9.84 -10.32 -10.41
N ILE A 50 8.52 -10.13 -10.53
CA ILE A 50 7.57 -11.18 -10.95
C ILE A 50 6.97 -10.94 -12.33
N ASP A 51 7.01 -9.71 -12.82
CA ASP A 51 6.61 -9.35 -14.19
C ASP A 51 7.32 -8.05 -14.63
N SER A 52 7.33 -7.78 -15.93
CA SER A 52 7.88 -6.55 -16.50
C SER A 52 7.28 -6.24 -17.87
N ALA A 53 7.17 -4.96 -18.21
CA ALA A 53 6.70 -4.50 -19.50
C ALA A 53 7.38 -3.19 -19.90
N GLU A 54 7.63 -3.03 -21.20
CA GLU A 54 8.03 -1.76 -21.77
C GLU A 54 6.79 -0.89 -22.01
N VAL A 55 6.90 0.41 -21.75
CA VAL A 55 5.85 1.37 -22.12
C VAL A 55 6.02 1.77 -23.58
N ILE A 56 5.04 1.43 -24.42
CA ILE A 56 5.06 1.72 -25.85
C ILE A 56 3.86 2.60 -26.19
N HIS A 57 4.12 3.84 -26.64
CA HIS A 57 3.08 4.83 -26.96
C HIS A 57 2.11 5.06 -25.80
N GLY A 58 2.64 5.17 -24.58
CA GLY A 58 1.88 5.35 -23.35
C GLY A 58 1.16 4.10 -22.87
N LEU A 59 1.34 2.94 -23.48
CA LEU A 59 0.64 1.71 -23.10
C LEU A 59 1.61 0.66 -22.56
N PHE A 60 1.19 -0.09 -21.55
CA PHE A 60 1.90 -1.27 -21.07
C PHE A 60 0.93 -2.37 -20.67
N GLU A 61 1.34 -3.63 -20.84
CA GLU A 61 0.53 -4.78 -20.48
C GLU A 61 1.41 -5.82 -19.78
N MET A 62 0.92 -6.36 -18.67
CA MET A 62 1.55 -7.44 -17.92
C MET A 62 0.51 -8.52 -17.64
N GLN A 63 0.91 -9.78 -17.65
CA GLN A 63 -0.01 -10.88 -17.40
C GLN A 63 0.71 -12.07 -16.80
N GLY A 64 0.07 -12.66 -15.79
CA GLY A 64 0.69 -13.76 -15.07
C GLY A 64 -0.33 -14.65 -14.38
N LYS A 65 0.22 -15.63 -13.66
CA LYS A 65 -0.54 -16.47 -12.73
C LYS A 65 -0.23 -16.01 -11.32
N VAL A 66 -1.24 -16.09 -10.47
CA VAL A 66 -1.10 -15.78 -9.05
C VAL A 66 -1.72 -16.92 -8.24
N ASP A 67 -0.88 -17.57 -7.42
CA ASP A 67 -1.32 -18.65 -6.55
C ASP A 67 -2.07 -18.10 -5.32
N SER A 68 -1.68 -16.91 -4.86
CA SER A 68 -2.30 -16.19 -3.75
C SER A 68 -2.19 -14.68 -3.96
N THR A 69 -3.24 -13.94 -3.58
CA THR A 69 -3.23 -12.48 -3.56
C THR A 69 -2.04 -11.95 -2.77
N VAL A 70 -1.31 -10.99 -3.33
CA VAL A 70 -0.08 -10.43 -2.74
C VAL A 70 -0.04 -8.92 -2.94
N LEU A 71 0.45 -8.20 -1.93
CA LEU A 71 0.81 -6.80 -2.07
C LEU A 71 2.17 -6.70 -2.78
N ALA A 72 2.18 -6.08 -3.94
CA ALA A 72 3.34 -5.84 -4.76
C ALA A 72 3.61 -4.33 -4.87
N SER A 73 4.60 -3.98 -5.67
CA SER A 73 4.89 -2.59 -6.01
C SER A 73 5.33 -2.50 -7.47
N LEU A 74 4.82 -1.49 -8.16
CA LEU A 74 5.23 -1.10 -9.50
C LEU A 74 6.51 -0.27 -9.38
N TYR A 75 7.52 -0.63 -10.15
CA TYR A 75 8.81 0.06 -10.22
C TYR A 75 9.08 0.52 -11.64
N MET A 76 9.77 1.65 -11.75
CA MET A 76 10.47 2.05 -12.96
C MET A 76 11.96 2.12 -12.60
N ASP A 77 12.77 1.33 -13.32
CA ASP A 77 14.17 1.13 -12.95
C ASP A 77 14.27 0.67 -11.47
N ASP A 78 14.89 1.49 -10.61
CA ASP A 78 15.03 1.24 -9.17
C ASP A 78 14.06 2.08 -8.31
N GLU A 79 13.25 2.93 -8.94
CA GLU A 79 12.29 3.80 -8.24
C GLU A 79 10.95 3.09 -8.06
N CYS A 80 10.48 3.00 -6.81
CA CYS A 80 9.13 2.53 -6.51
C CYS A 80 8.13 3.60 -6.94
N ILE A 81 7.29 3.27 -7.91
CA ILE A 81 6.24 4.16 -8.41
C ILE A 81 5.06 4.13 -7.44
N MET A 82 4.53 2.92 -7.16
CA MET A 82 3.40 2.76 -6.26
C MET A 82 3.22 1.31 -5.78
N PRO A 83 2.61 1.10 -4.60
CA PRO A 83 2.09 -0.20 -4.20
C PRO A 83 0.81 -0.56 -4.99
N LEU A 84 0.60 -1.85 -5.22
CA LEU A 84 -0.61 -2.42 -5.83
C LEU A 84 -0.85 -3.84 -5.35
N VAL A 85 -2.09 -4.33 -5.45
CA VAL A 85 -2.41 -5.71 -5.12
C VAL A 85 -2.46 -6.55 -6.39
N ILE A 86 -1.65 -7.62 -6.44
CA ILE A 86 -1.77 -8.64 -7.48
C ILE A 86 -2.83 -9.64 -7.03
N GLU A 87 -3.98 -9.60 -7.68
CA GLU A 87 -5.11 -10.50 -7.45
C GLU A 87 -5.74 -10.97 -8.76
N PRO A 88 -6.53 -12.05 -8.75
CA PRO A 88 -7.18 -12.56 -9.94
C PRO A 88 -8.14 -11.53 -10.53
N GLY A 89 -7.99 -11.21 -11.81
CA GLY A 89 -8.85 -10.24 -12.47
C GLY A 89 -8.08 -9.35 -13.44
N HIS A 90 -8.73 -8.26 -13.81
CA HIS A 90 -8.20 -7.23 -14.69
C HIS A 90 -7.90 -6.00 -13.85
N ILE A 91 -6.64 -5.57 -13.85
CA ILE A 91 -6.13 -4.45 -13.07
C ILE A 91 -5.79 -3.34 -14.06
N ASP A 92 -6.48 -2.21 -13.93
CA ASP A 92 -6.28 -1.02 -14.75
C ASP A 92 -5.38 -0.04 -14.02
N ILE A 93 -4.27 0.37 -14.62
CA ILE A 93 -3.37 1.40 -14.10
C ILE A 93 -3.40 2.62 -15.01
N GLN A 94 -3.67 3.79 -14.45
CA GLN A 94 -3.64 5.07 -15.15
C GLN A 94 -2.62 5.99 -14.51
N ILE A 95 -1.64 6.44 -15.30
CA ILE A 95 -0.58 7.36 -14.88
C ILE A 95 -0.72 8.67 -15.64
N ASP A 96 -0.92 9.76 -14.94
CA ASP A 96 -0.98 11.10 -15.53
C ASP A 96 -0.22 12.12 -14.66
N ASN A 97 -0.31 13.39 -15.04
CA ASN A 97 0.35 14.47 -14.31
C ASN A 97 -0.32 14.78 -12.95
N ALA A 98 -1.54 14.31 -12.71
CA ALA A 98 -2.25 14.46 -11.44
C ALA A 98 -1.93 13.32 -10.47
N GLY A 99 -1.53 12.15 -10.97
CA GLY A 99 -1.03 11.06 -10.16
C GLY A 99 -1.25 9.70 -10.80
N ILE A 100 -1.49 8.70 -9.95
CA ILE A 100 -1.66 7.32 -10.38
C ILE A 100 -2.92 6.73 -9.75
N THR A 101 -3.73 6.08 -10.58
CA THR A 101 -4.97 5.41 -10.20
C THR A 101 -4.84 3.93 -10.54
N ILE A 102 -5.27 3.06 -9.62
CA ILE A 102 -5.40 1.62 -9.87
C ILE A 102 -6.85 1.20 -9.63
N LYS A 103 -7.44 0.48 -10.57
CA LYS A 103 -8.82 -0.01 -10.47
C LYS A 103 -8.99 -1.40 -11.08
N GLY A 104 -10.21 -1.94 -11.00
CA GLY A 104 -10.64 -3.10 -11.78
C GLY A 104 -10.67 -4.41 -10.98
N THR A 105 -10.11 -4.40 -9.77
CA THR A 105 -10.20 -5.52 -8.82
C THR A 105 -10.51 -5.05 -7.40
N PRO A 106 -11.18 -5.87 -6.57
CA PRO A 106 -11.76 -5.41 -5.30
C PRO A 106 -10.77 -4.78 -4.32
N LEU A 107 -9.56 -5.33 -4.18
CA LEU A 107 -8.57 -4.81 -3.23
C LEU A 107 -7.84 -3.60 -3.81
N ASN A 108 -7.63 -3.54 -5.13
CA ASN A 108 -7.10 -2.33 -5.75
C ASN A 108 -8.09 -1.17 -5.69
N ASP A 109 -9.38 -1.41 -5.93
CA ASP A 109 -10.44 -0.40 -5.80
C ASP A 109 -10.51 0.11 -4.34
N CYS A 110 -10.50 -0.80 -3.36
CA CYS A 110 -10.46 -0.47 -1.94
C CYS A 110 -9.23 0.37 -1.57
N PHE A 111 -8.05 -0.02 -2.05
CA PHE A 111 -6.83 0.71 -1.79
C PHE A 111 -6.82 2.09 -2.45
N ASN A 112 -7.35 2.20 -3.67
CA ASN A 112 -7.48 3.48 -4.38
C ASN A 112 -8.40 4.44 -3.62
N ASP A 113 -9.52 3.97 -3.08
CA ASP A 113 -10.42 4.80 -2.27
C ASP A 113 -9.75 5.33 -1.00
N PHE A 114 -8.88 4.54 -0.38
CA PHE A 114 -8.04 4.99 0.73
C PHE A 114 -7.04 6.07 0.30
N VAL A 115 -6.35 5.86 -0.83
CA VAL A 115 -5.38 6.83 -1.37
C VAL A 115 -6.07 8.16 -1.69
N VAL A 116 -7.26 8.14 -2.30
CA VAL A 116 -8.03 9.37 -2.60
C VAL A 116 -8.37 10.13 -1.31
N GLN A 117 -8.83 9.44 -0.27
CA GLN A 117 -9.13 10.07 1.03
C GLN A 117 -7.87 10.62 1.69
N LYS A 118 -6.76 9.88 1.63
CA LYS A 118 -5.47 10.33 2.17
C LYS A 118 -4.98 11.58 1.44
N ASN A 119 -5.02 11.61 0.12
CA ASN A 119 -4.56 12.77 -0.67
C ASN A 119 -5.37 14.03 -0.34
N SER A 120 -6.68 13.89 -0.12
CA SER A 120 -7.53 15.01 0.34
C SER A 120 -7.09 15.56 1.70
N LEU A 121 -6.66 14.70 2.63
CA LEU A 121 -6.10 15.12 3.92
C LEU A 121 -4.71 15.77 3.75
N ASP A 122 -3.87 15.22 2.88
CA ASP A 122 -2.55 15.80 2.57
C ASP A 122 -2.69 17.21 1.96
N ASP A 123 -3.62 17.40 1.03
CA ASP A 123 -3.92 18.71 0.41
C ASP A 123 -4.37 19.73 1.46
N ARG A 124 -5.23 19.30 2.39
CA ARG A 124 -5.66 20.14 3.52
C ARG A 124 -4.49 20.48 4.43
N ALA A 125 -3.60 19.53 4.71
CA ALA A 125 -2.41 19.76 5.52
C ALA A 125 -1.51 20.82 4.87
N TYR A 126 -1.28 20.69 3.56
CA TYR A 126 -0.50 21.65 2.78
C TYR A 126 -1.12 23.05 2.80
N GLU A 127 -2.44 23.18 2.69
CA GLU A 127 -3.11 24.48 2.80
C GLU A 127 -2.99 25.11 4.20
N VAL A 128 -2.95 24.32 5.26
CA VAL A 128 -2.68 24.81 6.64
C VAL A 128 -1.28 25.41 6.73
N GLU A 129 -0.26 24.76 6.15
CA GLU A 129 1.11 25.30 6.11
C GLU A 129 1.19 26.62 5.32
N ARG A 130 0.45 26.72 4.20
CA ARG A 130 0.34 27.95 3.43
C ARG A 130 -0.38 29.06 4.19
N GLU A 131 -1.39 28.70 4.98
CA GLU A 131 -2.09 29.65 5.84
C GLU A 131 -1.19 30.22 6.92
N GLU A 132 -0.38 29.39 7.60
CA GLU A 132 0.61 29.85 8.58
C GLU A 132 1.55 30.89 7.96
N SER A 133 2.11 30.56 6.79
CA SER A 133 3.00 31.44 6.04
C SER A 133 2.34 32.80 5.72
N ARG A 134 1.07 32.79 5.28
CA ARG A 134 0.31 34.02 5.01
C ARG A 134 0.10 34.85 6.27
N MET A 135 -0.32 34.23 7.36
CA MET A 135 -0.56 34.93 8.63
C MET A 135 0.70 35.61 9.18
N ILE A 136 1.86 34.94 9.06
CA ILE A 136 3.16 35.52 9.46
C ILE A 136 3.51 36.71 8.57
N MET A 137 3.34 36.59 7.24
CA MET A 137 3.61 37.70 6.31
C MET A 137 2.68 38.91 6.53
N ASP A 138 1.43 38.66 6.92
CA ASP A 138 0.46 39.71 7.26
C ASP A 138 0.76 40.38 8.62
N GLY A 139 1.81 39.95 9.32
CA GLY A 139 2.25 40.53 10.60
C GLY A 139 1.32 40.19 11.76
N LYS A 140 0.56 39.09 11.68
CA LYS A 140 -0.22 38.61 12.82
C LYS A 140 0.71 38.20 13.97
N ASP A 141 0.20 38.35 15.19
CA ASP A 141 0.89 37.92 16.40
C ASP A 141 1.25 36.44 16.35
N LEU A 142 2.53 36.11 16.57
CA LEU A 142 3.06 34.76 16.39
C LEU A 142 2.44 33.74 17.34
N GLN A 143 2.08 34.15 18.56
CA GLN A 143 1.44 33.24 19.51
C GLN A 143 0.03 32.85 19.05
N THR A 144 -0.71 33.83 18.53
CA THR A 144 -2.03 33.60 17.93
C THR A 144 -1.94 32.71 16.71
N VAL A 145 -0.99 32.97 15.80
CA VAL A 145 -0.73 32.13 14.63
C VAL A 145 -0.45 30.69 15.06
N HIS A 146 0.46 30.50 16.01
CA HIS A 146 0.83 29.18 16.48
C HIS A 146 -0.38 28.43 17.03
N GLN A 147 -1.20 29.06 17.88
CA GLN A 147 -2.38 28.40 18.47
C GLN A 147 -3.41 27.98 17.42
N GLU A 148 -3.73 28.84 16.46
CA GLU A 148 -4.72 28.55 15.42
C GLU A 148 -4.23 27.45 14.47
N ILE A 149 -2.97 27.52 14.05
CA ILE A 149 -2.38 26.57 13.11
C ILE A 149 -2.15 25.21 13.78
N GLN A 150 -1.66 25.16 15.02
CA GLN A 150 -1.48 23.89 15.73
C GLN A 150 -2.82 23.16 15.90
N LYS A 151 -3.90 23.87 16.23
CA LYS A 151 -5.23 23.26 16.31
C LYS A 151 -5.63 22.60 14.98
N LYS A 152 -5.40 23.25 13.85
CA LYS A 152 -5.70 22.69 12.52
C LYS A 152 -4.81 21.49 12.18
N ARG A 153 -3.52 21.56 12.53
CA ARG A 153 -2.57 20.44 12.39
C ARG A 153 -3.04 19.22 13.20
N ASP A 154 -3.44 19.43 14.45
CA ASP A 154 -3.94 18.36 15.34
C ASP A 154 -5.23 17.72 14.83
N GLU A 155 -6.17 18.53 14.31
CA GLU A 155 -7.40 18.04 13.68
C GLU A 155 -7.08 17.14 12.48
N ILE A 156 -6.23 17.59 11.57
CA ILE A 156 -5.83 16.81 10.39
C ILE A 156 -5.05 15.54 10.79
N ALA A 157 -4.13 15.63 11.75
CA ALA A 157 -3.39 14.48 12.24
C ALA A 157 -4.33 13.42 12.85
N THR A 158 -5.35 13.86 13.57
CA THR A 158 -6.39 12.97 14.13
C THR A 158 -7.18 12.27 13.02
N GLU A 159 -7.59 13.01 11.99
CA GLU A 159 -8.31 12.44 10.84
C GLU A 159 -7.44 11.46 10.06
N MET A 160 -6.16 11.76 9.83
CA MET A 160 -5.21 10.85 9.16
C MET A 160 -5.02 9.56 9.97
N ASN A 161 -4.82 9.68 11.29
CA ASN A 161 -4.68 8.53 12.17
C ASN A 161 -5.94 7.67 12.14
N GLN A 162 -7.12 8.28 12.18
CA GLN A 162 -8.39 7.56 12.13
C GLN A 162 -8.59 6.85 10.77
N LEU A 163 -8.28 7.52 9.66
CA LEU A 163 -8.35 6.94 8.32
C LEU A 163 -7.45 5.70 8.21
N ALA A 164 -6.19 5.81 8.63
CA ALA A 164 -5.24 4.70 8.59
C ALA A 164 -5.67 3.55 9.53
N LYS A 165 -6.12 3.88 10.75
CA LYS A 165 -6.61 2.90 11.72
C LYS A 165 -7.78 2.09 11.18
N THR A 166 -8.82 2.78 10.70
CA THR A 166 -10.03 2.14 10.17
C THR A 166 -9.69 1.28 8.95
N PHE A 167 -8.89 1.81 8.02
CA PHE A 167 -8.49 1.03 6.85
C PHE A 167 -7.76 -0.25 7.21
N ILE A 168 -6.82 -0.21 8.17
CA ILE A 168 -6.11 -1.41 8.61
C ILE A 168 -7.07 -2.39 9.30
N GLN A 169 -7.96 -1.89 10.16
CA GLN A 169 -8.95 -2.70 10.89
C GLN A 169 -9.91 -3.43 9.95
N ASP A 170 -10.42 -2.73 8.94
CA ASP A 170 -11.34 -3.29 7.95
C ASP A 170 -10.64 -4.33 7.03
N ASN A 171 -9.31 -4.29 6.97
CA ASN A 171 -8.49 -5.14 6.10
C ASN A 171 -7.56 -6.10 6.86
N TYR A 172 -7.85 -6.41 8.13
CA TYR A 172 -7.02 -7.34 8.92
C TYR A 172 -6.85 -8.72 8.29
N GLU A 173 -7.88 -9.19 7.57
CA GLU A 173 -7.95 -10.54 7.00
C GLU A 173 -7.43 -10.62 5.56
N ASN A 174 -6.90 -9.53 5.00
CA ASN A 174 -6.33 -9.52 3.65
C ASN A 174 -4.97 -8.80 3.62
N VAL A 175 -4.34 -8.73 2.44
CA VAL A 175 -2.97 -8.22 2.29
C VAL A 175 -2.82 -6.71 2.54
N LEU A 176 -3.91 -5.93 2.45
CA LEU A 176 -3.87 -4.47 2.61
C LEU A 176 -3.63 -4.05 4.05
N GLY A 177 -4.22 -4.76 5.03
CA GLY A 177 -4.04 -4.44 6.45
C GLY A 177 -2.57 -4.52 6.88
N PRO A 178 -1.93 -5.71 6.79
CA PRO A 178 -0.51 -5.87 7.08
C PRO A 178 0.36 -4.94 6.22
N GLY A 179 0.00 -4.78 4.94
CA GLY A 179 0.66 -3.87 4.02
C GLY A 179 0.75 -2.44 4.52
N LEU A 180 -0.41 -1.82 4.79
CA LEU A 180 -0.45 -0.44 5.25
C LEU A 180 0.18 -0.30 6.64
N PHE A 181 0.02 -1.27 7.53
CA PHE A 181 0.70 -1.26 8.84
C PHE A 181 2.23 -1.17 8.70
N ILE A 182 2.81 -1.94 7.77
CA ILE A 182 4.24 -1.90 7.50
C ILE A 182 4.65 -0.60 6.80
N MET A 183 3.82 -0.07 5.90
CA MET A 183 4.06 1.25 5.30
C MET A 183 4.09 2.37 6.35
N LEU A 184 3.18 2.34 7.33
CA LEU A 184 3.22 3.28 8.47
C LEU A 184 4.53 3.14 9.25
N GLY A 185 4.95 1.92 9.55
CA GLY A 185 6.21 1.67 10.26
C GLY A 185 7.44 2.15 9.51
N ASN A 186 7.52 1.86 8.20
CA ASN A 186 8.65 2.23 7.34
C ASN A 186 8.73 3.73 7.02
N SER A 187 7.70 4.52 7.38
CA SER A 187 7.79 5.98 7.33
C SER A 187 8.69 6.56 8.43
N MET A 188 9.04 5.74 9.43
CA MET A 188 9.93 6.10 10.53
C MET A 188 11.39 5.74 10.20
N PRO A 189 12.38 6.49 10.72
CA PRO A 189 13.80 6.20 10.45
C PRO A 189 14.29 4.83 10.92
N TYR A 190 13.60 4.23 11.89
CA TYR A 190 13.86 2.90 12.43
C TYR A 190 12.57 2.28 12.95
N PRO A 191 12.48 0.93 13.06
CA PRO A 191 11.28 0.28 13.57
C PRO A 191 10.94 0.73 15.00
N PHE A 192 9.74 1.29 15.15
CA PHE A 192 9.19 1.80 16.40
C PHE A 192 7.67 1.65 16.39
N LEU A 193 7.05 1.35 17.54
CA LEU A 193 5.60 1.30 17.69
C LEU A 193 5.09 2.63 18.22
N THR A 194 4.44 3.41 17.35
CA THR A 194 3.68 4.59 17.78
C THR A 194 2.44 4.16 18.59
N PRO A 195 1.82 5.08 19.37
CA PRO A 195 0.58 4.77 20.08
C PRO A 195 -0.52 4.22 19.15
N LEU A 196 -0.67 4.79 17.96
CA LEU A 196 -1.59 4.30 16.93
C LEU A 196 -1.29 2.85 16.52
N MET A 197 -0.02 2.55 16.22
CA MET A 197 0.38 1.19 15.83
C MET A 197 0.15 0.18 16.96
N GLN A 198 0.38 0.60 18.21
CA GLN A 198 0.12 -0.24 19.39
C GLN A 198 -1.38 -0.53 19.53
N GLU A 199 -2.24 0.48 19.39
CA GLU A 199 -3.70 0.29 19.40
C GLU A 199 -4.19 -0.66 18.31
N ILE A 200 -3.64 -0.54 17.09
CA ILE A 200 -3.96 -1.45 15.97
C ILE A 200 -3.56 -2.88 16.35
N ILE A 201 -2.34 -3.09 16.82
CA ILE A 201 -1.87 -4.42 17.23
C ILE A 201 -2.71 -5.01 18.36
N ASP A 202 -3.06 -4.23 19.37
CA ASP A 202 -3.81 -4.74 20.52
C ASP A 202 -5.21 -5.21 20.12
N ALA A 203 -5.86 -4.50 19.20
CA ALA A 203 -7.16 -4.86 18.65
C ALA A 203 -7.13 -5.94 17.55
N ALA A 204 -5.96 -6.25 17.00
CA ALA A 204 -5.84 -7.13 15.83
C ALA A 204 -6.10 -8.62 16.15
N PRO A 205 -6.68 -9.37 15.19
CA PRO A 205 -6.80 -10.83 15.29
C PRO A 205 -5.43 -11.51 15.21
N GLU A 206 -5.35 -12.76 15.68
CA GLU A 206 -4.11 -13.52 15.67
C GLU A 206 -3.55 -13.74 14.26
N ALA A 207 -4.41 -13.85 13.24
CA ALA A 207 -3.95 -14.00 11.85
C ALA A 207 -3.10 -12.79 11.40
N PHE A 208 -3.54 -11.58 11.71
CA PHE A 208 -2.81 -10.34 11.44
C PHE A 208 -1.50 -10.27 12.23
N LYS A 209 -1.56 -10.53 13.54
CA LYS A 209 -0.38 -10.52 14.43
C LYS A 209 0.68 -11.54 14.03
N ASN A 210 0.26 -12.67 13.46
CA ASN A 210 1.14 -13.74 12.98
C ASN A 210 1.54 -13.58 11.50
N ASN A 211 1.05 -12.55 10.80
CA ASN A 211 1.61 -12.18 9.50
C ASN A 211 3.12 -11.94 9.66
N TYR A 212 3.93 -12.58 8.81
CA TYR A 212 5.38 -12.57 8.94
C TYR A 212 5.96 -11.15 9.02
N MET A 213 5.53 -10.24 8.14
CA MET A 213 6.05 -8.87 8.10
C MET A 213 5.66 -8.10 9.36
N VAL A 214 4.40 -8.19 9.78
CA VAL A 214 3.89 -7.53 11.01
C VAL A 214 4.64 -8.03 12.24
N LYS A 215 4.76 -9.35 12.38
CA LYS A 215 5.41 -9.99 13.51
C LYS A 215 6.88 -9.59 13.61
N GLU A 216 7.60 -9.60 12.49
CA GLU A 216 9.01 -9.21 12.44
C GLU A 216 9.18 -7.74 12.84
N TYR A 217 8.42 -6.84 12.21
CA TYR A 217 8.47 -5.41 12.53
C TYR A 217 8.17 -5.15 14.01
N VAL A 218 7.11 -5.73 14.55
CA VAL A 218 6.70 -5.57 15.96
C VAL A 218 7.77 -6.10 16.90
N SER A 219 8.42 -7.22 16.56
CA SER A 219 9.52 -7.78 17.36
C SER A 219 10.69 -6.80 17.45
N VAL A 220 11.18 -6.34 16.31
CA VAL A 220 12.32 -5.40 16.22
C VAL A 220 11.97 -4.07 16.89
N ALA A 221 10.75 -3.56 16.68
CA ALA A 221 10.31 -2.31 17.29
C ALA A 221 10.26 -2.39 18.83
N ARG A 222 9.79 -3.51 19.39
CA ARG A 222 9.78 -3.72 20.85
C ARG A 222 11.18 -3.84 21.43
N GLU A 223 12.09 -4.52 20.74
CA GLU A 223 13.50 -4.60 21.14
C GLU A 223 14.14 -3.21 21.16
N ASN A 224 13.98 -2.42 20.09
CA ASN A 224 14.46 -1.04 20.02
C ASN A 224 13.94 -0.17 21.18
N MET A 225 12.65 -0.28 21.51
CA MET A 225 12.02 0.46 22.61
C MET A 225 12.56 0.03 23.98
N SER A 226 12.93 -1.25 24.17
CA SER A 226 13.53 -1.75 25.42
C SER A 226 14.96 -1.26 25.67
N HIS A 227 15.67 -0.90 24.60
CA HIS A 227 17.04 -0.40 24.64
C HIS A 227 17.14 1.13 24.58
N ALA A 228 16.03 1.82 24.36
CA ALA A 228 15.97 3.28 24.40
C ALA A 228 16.18 3.76 25.84
N PRO A 229 17.12 4.68 26.12
CA PRO A 229 17.25 5.28 27.44
C PRO A 229 15.94 5.97 27.81
N LEU A 230 15.39 5.61 28.96
CA LEU A 230 14.27 6.34 29.59
C LEU A 230 14.76 7.77 29.84
N HIS A 231 14.28 8.71 29.02
CA HIS A 231 14.45 10.15 29.24
C HIS A 231 13.26 10.69 30.03
#